data_AF-A0A2S8A831-F1
#
_entry.id   AF-A0A2S8A831-F1
#
_cell.length_a   1.000
_cell.length_b   1.000
_cell.length_c   1.000
_cell.angle_alpha   90.00
_cell.angle_beta   90.00
_cell.angle_gamma   90.00
#
_symmetry.space_group_name_H-M   'P 1'
#
loop_
_entity.id
_entity.type
_entity.pdbx_description
1 polymer ?
#
loop_
_entity_poly.entity_id
_entity_poly.type
_entity_poly.pdbx_seq_one_letter_code
_entity_poly.pdbx_strand_id
1 'polypeptide(L)'
;MKNSILLLGILLLISCKTKEDYSKYTYIDDNLKSNNYEIVSLMSEKYQIKNMLGYTLTRGMFSPEQEKKIWDMPLIYFNKKNMIFFIIYDRDNSIAYYMKYDCLTNKTDTINNEDSIQRYKKIFEDNYKKKNDLVDFKFPEAEKYYKVIKEEYYSEISEEKKNKILEEYKDSKEEIKQAIIETYSLRYTITYAELQMPKEKIHFKFNSDLKKKIEFFGNEELYKKGYMFIYIFYNLDMFPHSGGLYVIRPKTKK
;
A
#
# COMPACT_ATOMS: atom_id res chain seq x y z
N MET A 1 2.98 -34.78 -44.48
CA MET A 1 2.20 -35.15 -43.28
C MET A 1 3.00 -35.13 -41.96
N LYS A 2 4.32 -35.37 -41.93
CA LYS A 2 5.12 -35.32 -40.67
C LYS A 2 5.27 -33.91 -40.04
N ASN A 3 5.29 -32.85 -40.85
CA ASN A 3 5.51 -31.47 -40.35
C ASN A 3 4.23 -30.81 -39.78
N SER A 4 3.04 -31.25 -40.21
CA SER A 4 1.76 -30.67 -39.78
C SER A 4 1.37 -31.12 -38.36
N ILE A 5 1.74 -32.34 -37.97
CA ILE A 5 1.52 -32.89 -36.62
C ILE A 5 2.45 -32.19 -35.61
N LEU A 6 3.69 -31.90 -36.01
CA LEU A 6 4.63 -31.16 -35.18
C LEU A 6 4.14 -29.71 -34.93
N LEU A 7 3.60 -29.07 -35.97
CA LEU A 7 3.03 -27.72 -35.88
C LEU A 7 1.78 -27.67 -34.98
N LEU A 8 0.89 -28.67 -35.11
CA LEU A 8 -0.28 -28.81 -34.22
C LEU A 8 0.13 -29.07 -32.77
N GLY A 9 1.17 -29.89 -32.55
CA GLY A 9 1.73 -30.15 -31.23
C GLY A 9 2.30 -28.88 -30.57
N ILE A 10 3.01 -28.05 -31.33
CA ILE A 10 3.53 -26.75 -30.85
C ILE A 10 2.37 -25.78 -30.54
N LEU A 11 1.35 -25.71 -31.40
CA LEU A 11 0.16 -24.87 -31.17
C LEU A 11 -0.65 -25.31 -29.95
N LEU A 12 -0.81 -26.62 -29.73
CA LEU A 12 -1.46 -27.18 -28.53
C LEU A 12 -0.65 -26.91 -27.26
N LEU A 13 0.69 -27.00 -27.32
CA LEU A 13 1.58 -26.70 -26.19
C LEU A 13 1.61 -25.19 -25.85
N ILE A 14 1.54 -24.30 -26.84
CA ILE A 14 1.44 -22.85 -26.63
C ILE A 14 0.06 -22.47 -26.06
N SER A 15 -1.00 -23.18 -26.48
CA SER A 15 -2.38 -23.01 -25.98
C SER A 15 -2.59 -23.52 -24.56
N CYS A 16 -1.67 -24.32 -24.02
CA CYS A 16 -1.75 -24.88 -22.66
C CYS A 16 -0.91 -24.11 -21.63
N LYS A 17 -0.71 -22.80 -21.80
CA LYS A 17 -0.41 -21.94 -20.65
C LYS A 17 -1.69 -21.87 -19.81
N THR A 18 -1.78 -22.71 -18.78
CA THR A 18 -2.78 -22.56 -17.70
C THR A 18 -2.84 -21.08 -17.32
N LYS A 19 -4.02 -20.46 -17.48
CA LYS A 19 -4.25 -19.10 -17.01
C LYS A 19 -3.87 -19.05 -15.53
N GLU A 20 -3.05 -18.06 -15.18
CA GLU A 20 -2.65 -17.88 -13.79
C GLU A 20 -3.90 -17.67 -12.93
N ASP A 21 -3.98 -18.43 -11.85
CA ASP A 21 -5.11 -18.43 -10.94
C ASP A 21 -4.88 -17.42 -9.82
N TYR A 22 -5.25 -16.17 -10.10
CA TYR A 22 -5.08 -15.03 -9.20
C TYR A 22 -5.93 -15.11 -7.93
N SER A 23 -6.92 -16.01 -7.87
CA SER A 23 -7.76 -16.21 -6.67
C SER A 23 -6.94 -16.65 -5.45
N LYS A 24 -5.76 -17.23 -5.68
CA LYS A 24 -4.85 -17.73 -4.63
C LYS A 24 -4.05 -16.63 -3.94
N TYR A 25 -4.00 -15.42 -4.50
CA TYR A 25 -3.24 -14.30 -3.96
C TYR A 25 -3.94 -13.80 -2.69
N THR A 26 -3.17 -13.60 -1.62
CA THR A 26 -3.69 -13.10 -0.34
C THR A 26 -3.74 -11.58 -0.34
N TYR A 27 -4.66 -10.99 0.41
CA TYR A 27 -4.62 -9.55 0.62
C TYR A 27 -3.37 -9.14 1.42
N ILE A 28 -2.93 -7.90 1.25
CA ILE A 28 -1.68 -7.39 1.84
C ILE A 28 -1.66 -7.39 3.38
N ASP A 29 -2.83 -7.26 3.99
CA ASP A 29 -3.09 -7.27 5.43
C ASP A 29 -3.53 -8.64 5.97
N ASP A 30 -3.69 -9.63 5.08
CA ASP A 30 -3.91 -11.03 5.45
C ASP A 30 -2.57 -11.75 5.69
N ASN A 31 -2.66 -12.96 6.29
CA ASN A 31 -1.50 -13.84 6.46
C ASN A 31 -0.93 -14.28 5.10
N LEU A 32 0.14 -13.62 4.67
CA LEU A 32 0.85 -13.92 3.45
C LEU A 32 1.29 -15.40 3.36
N LYS A 33 0.98 -16.04 2.23
CA LYS A 33 1.48 -17.38 1.89
C LYS A 33 2.92 -17.30 1.36
N SER A 34 3.88 -17.14 2.27
CA SER A 34 5.31 -17.13 1.96
C SER A 34 6.09 -18.03 2.91
N ASN A 35 7.17 -18.64 2.42
CA ASN A 35 8.02 -19.52 3.24
C ASN A 35 8.99 -18.71 4.11
N ASN A 36 9.50 -17.59 3.60
CA ASN A 36 10.58 -16.84 4.22
C ASN A 36 10.15 -15.49 4.80
N TYR A 37 9.01 -14.95 4.40
CA TYR A 37 8.58 -13.59 4.73
C TYR A 37 7.16 -13.55 5.31
N GLU A 38 6.90 -12.52 6.10
CA GLU A 38 5.58 -12.15 6.60
C GLU A 38 5.31 -10.68 6.31
N ILE A 39 4.03 -10.31 6.21
CA ILE A 39 3.59 -8.92 6.14
C ILE A 39 2.97 -8.56 7.47
N VAL A 40 3.34 -7.39 8.00
CA VAL A 40 2.82 -6.85 9.26
C VAL A 40 2.32 -5.45 9.02
N SER A 41 1.11 -5.17 9.48
CA SER A 41 0.59 -3.79 9.52
C SER A 41 1.29 -3.02 10.63
N LEU A 42 1.96 -1.93 10.27
CA LEU A 42 2.50 -0.93 11.20
C LEU A 42 1.46 0.15 11.52
N MET A 43 0.52 0.35 10.61
CA MET A 43 -0.56 1.33 10.71
C MET A 43 -1.76 0.79 9.92
N SER A 44 -2.93 0.73 10.57
CA SER A 44 -4.20 0.38 9.94
C SER A 44 -4.76 1.52 9.08
N GLU A 45 -5.71 1.20 8.20
CA GLU A 45 -6.38 2.13 7.27
C GLU A 45 -7.04 3.36 7.93
N LYS A 46 -7.53 3.24 9.18
CA LYS A 46 -8.13 4.36 9.93
C LYS A 46 -7.20 5.55 10.17
N TYR A 47 -5.89 5.34 10.07
CA TYR A 47 -4.89 6.37 10.26
C TYR A 47 -4.33 6.84 8.92
N GLN A 48 -3.93 8.11 8.87
CA GLN A 48 -3.22 8.67 7.73
C GLN A 48 -1.76 8.91 8.04
N ILE A 49 -0.86 8.53 7.14
CA ILE A 49 0.55 8.94 7.26
C ILE A 49 0.69 10.43 6.93
N LYS A 50 1.42 11.15 7.77
CA LYS A 50 1.82 12.54 7.53
C LYS A 50 3.30 12.57 7.16
N ASN A 51 3.70 13.60 6.43
CA ASN A 51 5.13 13.83 6.21
C ASN A 51 5.83 14.15 7.55
N MET A 52 7.17 14.13 7.56
CA MET A 52 7.94 14.38 8.79
C MET A 52 7.74 15.78 9.41
N LEU A 53 7.06 16.71 8.74
CA LEU A 53 6.66 18.01 9.29
C LEU A 53 5.27 18.00 9.95
N GLY A 54 4.55 16.87 9.89
CA GLY A 54 3.20 16.74 10.42
C GLY A 54 2.11 17.28 9.47
N TYR A 55 2.43 17.49 8.20
CA TYR A 55 1.46 17.92 7.19
C TYR A 55 0.88 16.75 6.42
N THR A 56 -0.39 16.89 6.07
CA THR A 56 -1.06 16.03 5.11
C THR A 56 -0.58 16.39 3.70
N LEU A 57 -0.47 15.40 2.82
CA LEU A 57 -0.21 15.61 1.39
C LEU A 57 -1.48 16.12 0.66
N THR A 58 -1.94 17.32 1.03
CA THR A 58 -3.08 18.01 0.39
C THR A 58 -2.58 19.19 -0.42
N ARG A 59 -3.00 19.28 -1.69
CA ARG A 59 -2.67 20.41 -2.59
C ARG A 59 -3.66 21.58 -2.40
N GLY A 60 -3.21 22.79 -2.67
CA GLY A 60 -4.00 24.02 -2.74
C GLY A 60 -4.20 24.76 -1.42
N MET A 61 -3.52 24.35 -0.34
CA MET A 61 -3.69 24.94 1.01
C MET A 61 -2.51 25.81 1.45
N PHE A 62 -1.37 25.73 0.77
CA PHE A 62 -0.16 26.44 1.15
C PHE A 62 0.39 27.28 -0.01
N SER A 63 1.34 28.17 0.28
CA SER A 63 2.07 28.85 -0.80
C SER A 63 2.84 27.81 -1.65
N PRO A 64 3.09 28.07 -2.94
CA PRO A 64 3.80 27.13 -3.80
C PRO A 64 5.15 26.64 -3.24
N GLU A 65 5.89 27.52 -2.55
CA GLU A 65 7.15 27.17 -1.89
C GLU A 65 6.95 26.22 -0.70
N GLN A 66 5.93 26.47 0.13
CA GLN A 66 5.60 25.59 1.25
C GLN A 66 5.07 24.26 0.78
N GLU A 67 4.23 24.24 -0.27
CA GLU A 67 3.77 23.00 -0.89
C GLU A 67 4.96 22.19 -1.39
N LYS A 68 5.86 22.79 -2.17
CA LYS A 68 7.06 22.11 -2.64
C LYS A 68 7.84 21.47 -1.49
N LYS A 69 8.08 22.22 -0.41
CA LYS A 69 8.75 21.71 0.80
C LYS A 69 8.00 20.55 1.46
N ILE A 70 6.67 20.61 1.50
CA ILE A 70 5.81 19.56 2.07
C ILE A 70 5.86 18.29 1.22
N TRP A 71 5.85 18.43 -0.11
CA TRP A 71 5.91 17.33 -1.07
C TRP A 71 7.30 16.70 -1.16
N ASP A 72 8.36 17.50 -1.01
CA ASP A 72 9.74 17.02 -0.99
C ASP A 72 10.11 16.34 0.35
N MET A 73 9.26 16.44 1.38
CA MET A 73 9.51 15.84 2.69
C MET A 73 9.13 14.34 2.69
N PRO A 74 10.00 13.45 3.20
CA PRO A 74 9.67 12.03 3.26
C PRO A 74 8.48 11.76 4.18
N LEU A 75 7.68 10.74 3.80
CA LEU A 75 6.61 10.19 4.63
C LEU A 75 7.13 9.25 5.72
N ILE A 76 8.27 8.62 5.47
CA ILE A 76 8.92 7.65 6.34
C ILE A 76 10.40 7.97 6.37
N TYR A 77 10.99 7.88 7.55
CA TYR A 77 12.40 8.15 7.76
C TYR A 77 13.09 6.93 8.34
N PHE A 78 14.33 6.65 7.89
CA PHE A 78 15.13 5.53 8.35
C PHE A 78 16.49 5.99 8.81
N ASN A 79 16.97 5.41 9.93
CA ASN A 79 18.33 5.66 10.40
C ASN A 79 19.23 4.42 10.26
N LYS A 80 20.55 4.66 10.30
CA LYS A 80 21.58 3.61 10.25
C LYS A 80 21.51 2.57 11.37
N LYS A 81 20.70 2.79 12.41
CA LYS A 81 20.44 1.84 13.51
C LYS A 81 19.28 0.89 13.22
N ASN A 82 18.79 0.86 11.98
CA ASN A 82 17.65 0.05 11.56
C ASN A 82 16.31 0.47 12.18
N MET A 83 16.18 1.76 12.53
CA MET A 83 14.93 2.32 13.04
C MET A 83 14.22 3.10 11.94
N ILE A 84 12.91 2.95 11.92
CA ILE A 84 12.00 3.72 11.07
C ILE A 84 11.18 4.66 11.91
N PHE A 85 10.93 5.86 11.40
CA PHE A 85 10.14 6.90 12.04
C PHE A 85 9.08 7.38 11.06
N PHE A 86 7.86 7.52 11.55
CA PHE A 86 6.72 7.96 10.75
C PHE A 86 5.71 8.67 11.65
N ILE A 87 4.92 9.56 11.07
CA ILE A 87 3.87 10.27 11.80
C ILE A 87 2.53 9.73 11.30
N ILE A 88 1.69 9.24 12.21
CA ILE A 88 0.34 8.82 11.90
C ILE A 88 -0.65 9.83 12.47
N TYR A 89 -1.76 10.03 11.79
CA TYR A 89 -2.82 10.94 12.19
C TYR A 89 -4.14 10.19 12.29
N ASP A 90 -4.74 10.27 13.47
CA ASP A 90 -6.09 9.84 13.75
C ASP A 90 -7.05 10.94 13.33
N ARG A 91 -7.80 10.70 12.26
CA ARG A 91 -8.75 11.68 11.74
C ARG A 91 -9.94 11.87 12.66
N ASP A 92 -10.41 10.79 13.28
CA ASP A 92 -11.59 10.81 14.15
C ASP A 92 -11.32 11.59 15.43
N ASN A 93 -10.13 11.39 16.01
CA ASN A 93 -9.72 12.05 17.25
C ASN A 93 -8.93 13.34 17.03
N SER A 94 -8.55 13.65 15.79
CA SER A 94 -7.68 14.79 15.44
C SER A 94 -6.34 14.80 16.18
N ILE A 95 -5.75 13.62 16.42
CA ILE A 95 -4.48 13.46 17.15
C ILE A 95 -3.39 12.95 16.21
N ALA A 96 -2.18 13.51 16.33
CA ALA A 96 -0.99 12.99 15.66
C ALA A 96 -0.12 12.17 16.63
N TYR A 97 0.36 11.03 16.17
CA TYR A 97 1.28 10.16 16.91
C TYR A 97 2.60 10.03 16.16
N TYR A 98 3.69 10.22 16.90
CA TYR A 98 5.04 10.04 16.40
C TYR A 98 5.46 8.61 16.65
N MET A 99 5.59 7.83 15.59
CA MET A 99 5.83 6.40 15.67
C MET A 99 7.29 6.09 15.39
N LYS A 100 7.80 5.05 16.04
CA LYS A 100 9.05 4.41 15.68
C LYS A 100 8.85 2.90 15.51
N TYR A 101 9.58 2.32 14.57
CA TYR A 101 9.64 0.89 14.33
C TYR A 101 11.09 0.42 14.33
N ASP A 102 11.40 -0.60 15.12
CA ASP A 102 12.71 -1.22 15.16
C ASP A 102 12.72 -2.47 14.28
N CYS A 103 13.46 -2.44 13.16
CA CYS A 103 13.52 -3.57 12.25
C CYS A 103 14.22 -4.80 12.85
N LEU A 104 15.08 -4.63 13.86
CA LEU A 104 15.81 -5.72 14.51
C LEU A 104 14.94 -6.43 15.55
N THR A 105 14.25 -5.65 16.39
CA THR A 105 13.39 -6.21 17.44
C THR A 105 11.95 -6.41 17.00
N ASN A 106 11.60 -5.93 15.80
CA ASN A 106 10.27 -6.09 15.19
C ASN A 106 9.15 -5.41 15.99
N LYS A 107 9.49 -4.35 16.75
CA LYS A 107 8.57 -3.62 17.64
C LYS A 107 8.22 -2.25 17.10
N THR A 108 6.94 -1.90 17.24
CA THR A 108 6.41 -0.56 17.00
C THR A 108 6.13 0.10 18.34
N ASP A 109 6.59 1.35 18.51
CA ASP A 109 6.36 2.14 19.72
C ASP A 109 5.92 3.56 19.35
N THR A 110 5.21 4.21 20.27
CA THR A 110 4.92 5.65 20.21
C THR A 110 5.98 6.45 20.96
N ILE A 111 6.41 7.56 20.39
CA ILE A 111 7.31 8.53 21.01
C ILE A 111 6.45 9.50 21.83
N ASN A 112 6.40 9.29 23.15
CA ASN A 112 5.47 10.01 24.03
C ASN A 112 6.08 11.23 24.75
N ASN A 113 7.40 11.41 24.70
CA ASN A 113 8.08 12.48 25.42
C ASN A 113 8.28 13.70 24.50
N GLU A 114 7.86 14.88 24.95
CA GLU A 114 7.91 16.13 24.18
C GLU A 114 9.33 16.50 23.74
N ASP A 115 10.33 16.42 24.63
CA ASP A 115 11.73 16.69 24.29
C ASP A 115 12.23 15.75 23.19
N SER A 116 11.77 14.49 23.22
CA SER A 116 12.09 13.50 22.20
C SER A 116 11.44 13.88 20.87
N ILE A 117 10.15 14.26 20.87
CA ILE A 117 9.44 14.71 19.68
C ILE A 117 10.12 15.95 19.09
N GLN A 118 10.44 16.95 19.90
CA GLN A 118 11.13 18.16 19.46
C GLN A 118 12.51 17.83 18.88
N ARG A 119 13.27 16.92 19.52
CA ARG A 119 14.55 16.45 19.01
C ARG A 119 14.39 15.75 17.66
N TYR A 120 13.41 14.86 17.50
CA TYR A 120 13.17 14.17 16.24
C TYR A 120 12.71 15.13 15.14
N LYS A 121 11.79 16.05 15.46
CA LYS A 121 11.36 17.10 14.54
C LYS A 121 12.54 17.95 14.07
N LYS A 122 13.41 18.37 14.99
CA LYS A 122 14.64 19.10 14.66
C LYS A 122 15.58 18.28 13.78
N ILE A 123 15.76 16.99 14.08
CA ILE A 123 16.52 16.07 13.23
C ILE A 123 15.90 16.02 11.82
N PHE A 124 14.58 15.91 11.67
CA PHE A 124 13.93 15.87 10.36
C PHE A 124 14.09 17.20 9.60
N GLU A 125 13.87 18.33 10.26
CA GLU A 125 14.01 19.67 9.68
C GLU A 125 15.47 20.00 9.29
N ASP A 126 16.43 19.64 10.13
CA ASP A 126 17.86 19.85 9.89
C ASP A 126 18.37 18.94 8.76
N ASN A 127 17.86 17.71 8.66
CA ASN A 127 18.24 16.78 7.60
C ASN A 127 17.62 17.09 6.24
N TYR A 128 16.41 17.66 6.20
CA TYR A 128 15.87 18.21 4.95
C TYR A 128 16.83 19.22 4.30
N LYS A 129 17.64 19.92 5.12
CA LYS A 129 18.61 20.92 4.65
C LYS A 129 20.04 20.39 4.46
N LYS A 130 20.38 19.17 4.90
CA LYS A 130 21.77 18.64 4.90
C LYS A 130 21.84 17.18 4.43
N LYS A 131 22.81 16.88 3.55
CA LYS A 131 23.26 15.51 3.21
C LYS A 131 23.97 14.84 4.41
N ASN A 132 23.24 14.56 5.48
CA ASN A 132 23.76 13.88 6.66
C ASN A 132 23.56 12.35 6.58
N ASP A 133 24.02 11.64 7.61
CA ASP A 133 24.05 10.17 7.81
C ASP A 133 22.71 9.41 7.70
N LEU A 134 21.70 10.06 7.16
CA LEU A 134 20.31 9.67 7.22
C LEU A 134 19.88 9.59 5.76
N VAL A 135 19.65 8.36 5.30
CA VAL A 135 19.46 8.06 3.89
C VAL A 135 18.10 8.63 3.51
N ASP A 136 18.14 9.74 2.78
CA ASP A 136 16.97 10.30 2.11
C ASP A 136 16.38 9.19 1.23
N PHE A 137 15.16 8.74 1.55
CA PHE A 137 14.46 7.75 0.74
C PHE A 137 14.10 8.41 -0.58
N LYS A 138 15.00 8.30 -1.55
CA LYS A 138 14.58 8.48 -2.93
C LYS A 138 13.84 7.22 -3.35
N PHE A 139 12.57 7.46 -3.65
CA PHE A 139 11.52 6.54 -4.03
C PHE A 139 11.80 5.57 -5.20
N PRO A 140 12.77 5.71 -6.14
CA PRO A 140 12.78 4.80 -7.27
C PRO A 140 13.46 3.45 -7.03
N GLU A 141 14.17 3.22 -5.91
CA GLU A 141 14.93 1.96 -5.75
C GLU A 141 14.06 0.75 -5.39
N ALA A 142 12.96 0.94 -4.66
CA ALA A 142 12.09 -0.16 -4.27
C ALA A 142 11.03 -0.49 -5.34
N GLU A 143 10.54 0.53 -6.09
CA GLU A 143 9.57 0.33 -7.18
C GLU A 143 10.09 -0.65 -8.24
N LYS A 144 11.41 -0.72 -8.48
CA LYS A 144 12.00 -1.66 -9.47
C LYS A 144 11.77 -3.13 -9.13
N TYR A 145 11.47 -3.46 -7.87
CA TYR A 145 11.19 -4.82 -7.40
C TYR A 145 9.70 -5.15 -7.41
N TYR A 146 8.85 -4.17 -7.70
CA TYR A 146 7.41 -4.30 -7.72
C TYR A 146 6.89 -4.38 -9.16
N LYS A 147 5.93 -5.28 -9.39
CA LYS A 147 5.27 -5.43 -10.68
C LYS A 147 3.77 -5.62 -10.48
N VAL A 148 2.98 -4.80 -11.17
CA VAL A 148 1.55 -5.07 -11.36
C VAL A 148 1.40 -6.18 -12.39
N ILE A 149 0.73 -7.26 -12.00
CA ILE A 149 0.50 -8.43 -12.86
C ILE A 149 -0.85 -8.31 -13.56
N LYS A 150 -1.87 -7.88 -12.80
CA LYS A 150 -3.24 -7.75 -13.29
C LYS A 150 -3.98 -6.70 -12.48
N GLU A 151 -4.96 -6.08 -13.12
CA GLU A 151 -5.97 -5.24 -12.47
C GLU A 151 -7.34 -5.78 -12.88
N GLU A 152 -8.23 -5.94 -11.90
CA GLU A 152 -9.61 -6.37 -12.12
C GLU A 152 -10.56 -5.34 -11.51
N TYR A 153 -11.49 -4.84 -12.30
CA TYR A 153 -12.49 -3.89 -11.85
C TYR A 153 -13.69 -4.61 -11.22
N TYR A 154 -14.12 -4.13 -10.07
CA TYR A 154 -15.27 -4.63 -9.32
C TYR A 154 -16.28 -3.50 -9.08
N SER A 155 -17.55 -3.87 -9.14
CA SER A 155 -18.68 -3.04 -8.77
C SER A 155 -19.63 -3.90 -7.94
N GLU A 156 -19.73 -3.58 -6.66
CA GLU A 156 -20.47 -4.40 -5.69
C GLU A 156 -21.47 -3.56 -4.92
N ILE A 157 -22.64 -4.13 -4.63
CA ILE A 157 -23.65 -3.53 -3.77
C ILE A 157 -24.13 -4.59 -2.80
N SER A 158 -24.31 -4.23 -1.53
CA SER A 158 -24.91 -5.14 -0.56
C SER A 158 -26.33 -5.51 -1.00
N GLU A 159 -26.72 -6.78 -0.86
CA GLU A 159 -28.07 -7.23 -1.20
C GLU A 159 -29.16 -6.46 -0.45
N GLU A 160 -28.94 -6.07 0.80
CA GLU A 160 -29.87 -5.23 1.56
C GLU A 160 -30.15 -3.88 0.86
N LYS A 161 -29.07 -3.16 0.49
CA LYS A 161 -29.17 -1.86 -0.18
C LYS A 161 -29.76 -1.98 -1.58
N LYS A 162 -29.40 -3.03 -2.31
CA LYS A 162 -29.97 -3.35 -3.62
C LYS A 162 -31.47 -3.62 -3.51
N ASN A 163 -31.91 -4.45 -2.55
CA ASN A 163 -33.32 -4.73 -2.32
C ASN A 163 -34.09 -3.47 -1.91
N LYS A 164 -33.49 -2.62 -1.08
CA LYS A 164 -34.09 -1.32 -0.71
C LYS A 164 -34.31 -0.43 -1.93
N ILE A 165 -33.33 -0.33 -2.84
CA ILE A 165 -33.47 0.42 -4.09
C ILE A 165 -34.56 -0.19 -4.97
N LEU A 166 -34.59 -1.52 -5.10
CA LEU A 166 -35.59 -2.20 -5.93
C LEU A 166 -37.02 -1.97 -5.43
N GLU A 167 -37.24 -1.88 -4.12
CA GLU A 167 -38.56 -1.56 -3.53
C GLU A 167 -38.90 -0.07 -3.66
N GLU A 168 -37.96 0.84 -3.36
CA GLU A 168 -38.15 2.29 -3.42
C GLU A 168 -38.48 2.77 -4.85
N TYR A 169 -37.85 2.15 -5.85
CA TYR A 169 -38.03 2.47 -7.25
C TYR A 169 -38.87 1.42 -8.00
N LYS A 170 -39.72 0.63 -7.32
CA LYS A 170 -40.44 -0.49 -7.93
C LYS A 170 -41.25 -0.14 -9.18
N ASP A 171 -41.86 1.05 -9.20
CA ASP A 171 -42.68 1.56 -10.30
C ASP A 171 -41.87 2.28 -11.41
N SER A 172 -40.54 2.40 -11.22
CA SER A 172 -39.64 2.97 -12.22
C SER A 172 -39.25 1.94 -13.30
N LYS A 173 -38.80 2.45 -14.45
CA LYS A 173 -38.21 1.62 -15.52
C LYS A 173 -36.97 0.88 -15.01
N GLU A 174 -36.74 -0.33 -15.53
CA GLU A 174 -35.59 -1.16 -15.13
C GLU A 174 -34.25 -0.46 -15.37
N GLU A 175 -34.13 0.28 -16.47
CA GLU A 175 -32.94 1.09 -16.80
C GLU A 175 -32.60 2.10 -15.68
N ILE A 176 -33.62 2.71 -15.07
CA ILE A 176 -33.46 3.66 -13.97
C ILE A 176 -33.02 2.93 -12.71
N LYS A 177 -33.63 1.78 -12.40
CA LYS A 177 -33.23 0.94 -11.25
C LYS A 177 -31.77 0.52 -11.35
N GLN A 178 -31.33 0.05 -12.52
CA GLN A 178 -29.94 -0.35 -12.75
C GLN A 178 -28.98 0.83 -12.65
N ALA A 179 -29.30 1.99 -13.23
CA ALA A 179 -28.48 3.20 -13.10
C ALA A 179 -28.33 3.66 -11.64
N ILE A 180 -29.39 3.55 -10.85
CA ILE A 180 -29.35 3.87 -9.41
C ILE A 180 -28.50 2.83 -8.67
N ILE A 181 -28.70 1.54 -8.90
CA ILE A 181 -27.87 0.47 -8.32
C ILE A 181 -26.39 0.71 -8.63
N GLU A 182 -26.05 1.01 -9.87
CA GLU A 182 -24.68 1.34 -10.29
C GLU A 182 -24.13 2.55 -9.54
N THR A 183 -24.95 3.58 -9.31
CA THR A 183 -24.57 4.81 -8.59
C THR A 183 -24.27 4.51 -7.12
N TYR A 184 -25.02 3.58 -6.51
CA TYR A 184 -24.84 3.18 -5.11
C TYR A 184 -23.86 2.01 -4.93
N SER A 185 -23.34 1.46 -6.02
CA SER A 185 -22.35 0.38 -5.98
C SER A 185 -20.98 0.92 -5.56
N LEU A 186 -20.31 0.16 -4.69
CA LEU A 186 -18.91 0.29 -4.36
C LEU A 186 -18.09 -0.12 -5.58
N ARG A 187 -17.28 0.81 -6.10
CA ARG A 187 -16.44 0.60 -7.28
C ARG A 187 -14.99 0.64 -6.88
N TYR A 188 -14.26 -0.43 -7.14
CA TYR A 188 -12.85 -0.55 -6.81
C TYR A 188 -12.14 -1.46 -7.80
N THR A 189 -10.82 -1.35 -7.87
CA THR A 189 -9.95 -2.24 -8.65
C THR A 189 -9.19 -3.12 -7.68
N ILE A 190 -9.19 -4.43 -7.89
CA ILE A 190 -8.23 -5.33 -7.23
C ILE A 190 -6.95 -5.29 -8.06
N THR A 191 -5.86 -4.82 -7.45
CA THR A 191 -4.53 -4.87 -8.06
C THR A 191 -3.81 -6.11 -7.57
N TYR A 192 -3.40 -6.97 -8.49
CA TYR A 192 -2.57 -8.14 -8.23
C TYR A 192 -1.11 -7.80 -8.48
N ALA A 193 -0.29 -8.02 -7.47
CA ALA A 193 1.10 -7.59 -7.44
C ALA A 193 2.06 -8.75 -7.23
N GLU A 194 3.22 -8.64 -7.87
CA GLU A 194 4.42 -9.41 -7.56
C GLU A 194 5.45 -8.47 -6.96
N LEU A 195 6.03 -8.89 -5.83
CA LEU A 195 7.20 -8.26 -5.25
C LEU A 195 8.36 -9.23 -5.24
N GLN A 196 9.46 -8.84 -5.88
CA GLN A 196 10.70 -9.58 -5.86
C GLN A 196 11.45 -9.30 -4.55
N MET A 197 11.40 -10.21 -3.60
CA MET A 197 12.24 -10.18 -2.39
C MET A 197 13.55 -10.95 -2.62
N PRO A 198 14.59 -10.78 -1.76
CA PRO A 198 15.88 -11.45 -1.97
C PRO A 198 15.84 -12.97 -2.05
N LYS A 199 14.90 -13.63 -1.34
CA LYS A 199 14.83 -15.10 -1.27
C LYS A 199 13.67 -15.73 -2.04
N GLU A 200 12.65 -14.95 -2.37
CA GLU A 200 11.50 -15.44 -3.14
C GLU A 200 10.71 -14.28 -3.75
N LYS A 201 9.81 -14.62 -4.67
CA LYS A 201 8.76 -13.71 -5.14
C LYS A 201 7.57 -13.82 -4.23
N ILE A 202 7.00 -12.69 -3.87
CA ILE A 202 5.79 -12.59 -3.05
C ILE A 202 4.66 -12.08 -3.92
N HIS A 203 3.55 -12.80 -3.90
CA HIS A 203 2.34 -12.47 -4.62
C HIS A 203 1.28 -12.02 -3.62
N PHE A 204 0.70 -10.84 -3.84
CA PHE A 204 -0.35 -10.30 -3.00
C PHE A 204 -1.32 -9.45 -3.82
N LYS A 205 -2.46 -9.11 -3.23
CA LYS A 205 -3.44 -8.21 -3.82
C LYS A 205 -3.89 -7.15 -2.82
N PHE A 206 -4.41 -6.05 -3.33
CA PHE A 206 -4.99 -4.96 -2.53
C PHE A 206 -6.03 -4.22 -3.36
N ASN A 207 -6.91 -3.48 -2.69
CA ASN A 207 -7.96 -2.72 -3.35
C ASN A 207 -7.50 -1.29 -3.63
N SER A 208 -7.77 -0.80 -4.84
CA SER A 208 -7.44 0.54 -5.29
C SER A 208 -8.53 1.13 -6.18
N ASP A 209 -8.98 2.35 -5.90
CA ASP A 209 -9.87 3.10 -6.80
C ASP A 209 -9.13 4.01 -7.84
N LEU A 210 -7.79 4.23 -7.81
CA LEU A 210 -7.12 5.14 -8.78
C LEU A 210 -5.72 4.69 -9.28
N LYS A 211 -5.25 5.36 -10.36
CA LYS A 211 -4.06 5.08 -11.20
C LYS A 211 -2.67 5.01 -10.54
N LYS A 212 -2.47 5.41 -9.29
CA LYS A 212 -1.28 5.08 -8.45
C LYS A 212 -1.60 5.42 -7.00
N LYS A 213 -1.64 4.41 -6.12
CA LYS A 213 -2.00 4.58 -4.69
C LYS A 213 -1.09 3.81 -3.72
N ILE A 214 0.03 3.28 -4.20
CA ILE A 214 0.99 2.57 -3.36
C ILE A 214 2.34 3.27 -3.47
N GLU A 215 2.99 3.45 -2.32
CA GLU A 215 4.35 3.95 -2.21
C GLU A 215 5.21 2.90 -1.55
N PHE A 216 6.37 2.64 -2.15
CA PHE A 216 7.35 1.71 -1.63
C PHE A 216 8.48 2.48 -0.97
N PHE A 217 8.77 2.13 0.29
CA PHE A 217 9.90 2.68 1.03
C PHE A 217 10.87 1.56 1.34
N GLY A 218 12.13 1.82 1.04
CA GLY A 218 13.20 0.86 1.19
C GLY A 218 14.46 1.39 0.51
N ASN A 219 15.61 1.11 1.09
CA ASN A 219 16.89 1.29 0.41
C ASN A 219 17.48 -0.10 0.09
N GLU A 220 18.48 -0.12 -0.76
CA GLU A 220 19.14 -1.37 -1.16
C GLU A 220 19.71 -2.17 0.03
N GLU A 221 20.15 -1.51 1.12
CA GLU A 221 20.65 -2.20 2.32
C GLU A 221 19.56 -2.94 3.09
N LEU A 222 18.40 -2.30 3.30
CA LEU A 222 17.22 -2.91 3.92
C LEU A 222 16.65 -4.01 3.03
N TYR A 223 16.60 -3.75 1.73
CA TYR A 223 16.17 -4.74 0.76
C TYR A 223 17.04 -6.00 0.84
N LYS A 224 18.38 -5.86 0.85
CA LYS A 224 19.31 -6.99 1.03
C LYS A 224 19.10 -7.76 2.34
N LYS A 225 18.64 -7.08 3.40
CA LYS A 225 18.24 -7.69 4.68
C LYS A 225 16.84 -8.33 4.63
N GLY A 226 16.10 -8.15 3.55
CA GLY A 226 14.77 -8.71 3.33
C GLY A 226 13.62 -7.84 3.84
N TYR A 227 13.81 -6.53 3.96
CA TYR A 227 12.79 -5.59 4.41
C TYR A 227 12.28 -4.71 3.27
N MET A 228 10.97 -4.52 3.20
CA MET A 228 10.33 -3.53 2.35
C MET A 228 9.10 -2.94 3.05
N PHE A 229 8.91 -1.64 2.93
CA PHE A 229 7.77 -0.94 3.49
C PHE A 229 6.85 -0.49 2.37
N ILE A 230 5.56 -0.63 2.60
CA ILE A 230 4.53 -0.41 1.60
C ILE A 230 3.48 0.46 2.25
N TYR A 231 3.30 1.67 1.74
CA TYR A 231 2.18 2.51 2.13
C TYR A 231 1.13 2.49 1.04
N ILE A 232 -0.09 2.09 1.38
CA ILE A 232 -1.24 2.24 0.51
C ILE A 232 -1.98 3.49 0.97
N PHE A 233 -2.05 4.49 0.09
CA PHE A 233 -2.72 5.75 0.39
C PHE A 233 -4.18 5.51 0.71
N TYR A 234 -4.63 6.13 1.80
CA TYR A 234 -6.01 6.12 2.26
C TYR A 234 -6.99 6.25 1.10
N ASN A 235 -7.86 5.25 0.98
CA ASN A 235 -8.71 5.08 -0.18
C ASN A 235 -10.16 4.87 0.22
N LEU A 236 -10.71 5.71 1.11
CA LEU A 236 -12.05 5.56 1.70
C LEU A 236 -12.16 4.31 2.60
N ASP A 237 -12.54 4.51 3.86
CA ASP A 237 -12.73 3.42 4.85
C ASP A 237 -13.79 2.37 4.46
N MET A 238 -14.49 2.59 3.34
CA MET A 238 -15.50 1.66 2.81
C MET A 238 -14.91 0.50 2.00
N PHE A 239 -13.64 0.56 1.58
CA PHE A 239 -13.01 -0.52 0.84
C PHE A 239 -12.08 -1.32 1.75
N PRO A 240 -12.28 -2.63 1.89
CA PRO A 240 -11.36 -3.46 2.67
C PRO A 240 -9.98 -3.49 1.99
N HIS A 241 -8.91 -3.72 2.74
CA HIS A 241 -7.56 -3.97 2.20
C HIS A 241 -7.02 -2.82 1.32
N SER A 242 -7.43 -1.58 1.60
CA SER A 242 -7.28 -0.44 0.70
C SER A 242 -6.37 0.67 1.23
N GLY A 243 -5.87 0.53 2.46
CA GLY A 243 -5.04 1.56 3.09
C GLY A 243 -4.22 1.05 4.27
N GLY A 244 -3.08 1.69 4.51
CA GLY A 244 -2.25 1.37 5.67
C GLY A 244 -0.76 1.41 5.36
N LEU A 245 0.04 1.32 6.41
CA LEU A 245 1.48 1.13 6.31
C LEU A 245 1.82 -0.31 6.70
N TYR A 246 2.47 -1.01 5.78
CA TYR A 246 2.85 -2.40 5.93
C TYR A 246 4.36 -2.56 5.86
N VAL A 247 4.88 -3.57 6.55
CA VAL A 247 6.25 -4.04 6.39
C VAL A 247 6.24 -5.50 5.96
N ILE A 248 6.97 -5.79 4.88
CA ILE A 248 7.33 -7.14 4.49
C ILE A 248 8.71 -7.41 5.06
N ARG A 249 8.84 -8.49 5.85
CA ARG A 249 10.06 -8.82 6.59
C ARG A 249 10.30 -10.32 6.67
N PRO A 250 11.54 -10.77 6.95
CA PRO A 250 11.81 -12.19 7.16
C PRO A 250 11.03 -12.73 8.36
N LYS A 251 10.49 -13.95 8.25
CA LYS A 251 9.88 -14.65 9.39
C LYS A 251 10.93 -14.90 10.47
N THR A 252 10.56 -14.62 11.71
CA THR A 252 11.35 -15.06 12.86
C THR A 252 11.40 -16.58 12.86
N LYS A 253 12.57 -17.19 12.99
CA LYS A 253 12.66 -18.64 13.24
C LYS A 253 11.91 -18.92 14.54
N LYS A 254 10.79 -19.65 14.44
CA LYS A 254 10.08 -20.18 15.61
C LYS A 254 10.87 -21.31 16.22
#